data_AF-C3YGS2-F1
#
_entry.id   AF-C3YGS2-F1
#
_cell.length_a   1.000
_cell.length_b   1.000
_cell.length_c   1.000
_cell.angle_alpha   90.00
_cell.angle_beta   90.00
_cell.angle_gamma   90.00
#
_symmetry.space_group_name_H-M   'P 1'
#
loop_
_entity.id
_entity.type
_entity.pdbx_description
1 polymer ?
#
loop_
_entity_poly.entity_id
_entity_poly.type
_entity_poly.pdbx_seq_one_letter_code
_entity_poly.pdbx_strand_id
1 'polypeptide(L)'
;MNPYYRSSYLMNPYYRNSYLLNPYCRNSYLMNPYCRNSYLMNPYCRNSYLMNPYCRNSYLMNPYCRNSYLMNPYCRNSYLMNPYCRNSYLMNPYCRNCYLMNPYCRNSYLMNPYCRNSYLMNPYCRNSYLMNPYCRNSYLMNPYCRNSYLMNPYCRNSYLMNPYCRNSYLMNPYCRNSYLMNPYCRNSHLMNPYCRNS
;
A
#
# COMPACT_ATOMS: atom_id res chain seq x y z
N MET A 1 40.48 13.37 -38.73
CA MET A 1 41.53 12.37 -38.48
C MET A 1 41.76 12.31 -36.98
N ASN A 2 41.38 11.21 -36.32
CA ASN A 2 41.60 11.04 -34.88
C ASN A 2 42.49 9.79 -34.69
N PRO A 3 43.75 9.95 -34.26
CA PRO A 3 44.70 8.85 -34.14
C PRO A 3 44.46 8.09 -32.83
N TYR A 4 45.09 6.92 -32.70
CA TYR A 4 44.98 5.93 -31.62
C TYR A 4 44.01 4.76 -31.84
N TYR A 5 44.10 4.15 -33.02
CA TYR A 5 44.27 2.69 -33.03
C TYR A 5 45.69 2.38 -32.51
N ARG A 6 45.80 1.76 -31.34
CA ARG A 6 47.04 1.09 -30.94
C ARG A 6 46.71 -0.37 -30.66
N SER A 7 47.21 -1.24 -31.54
CA SER A 7 47.20 -2.69 -31.40
C SER A 7 47.66 -3.12 -30.01
N SER A 8 46.89 -4.01 -29.38
CA SER A 8 47.45 -4.95 -28.41
C SER A 8 46.61 -6.24 -28.42
N TYR A 9 47.30 -7.36 -28.53
CA TYR A 9 46.81 -8.74 -28.48
C TYR A 9 46.32 -9.12 -27.06
N LEU A 10 45.35 -8.38 -26.50
CA LEU A 10 44.72 -8.66 -25.22
C LEU A 10 43.21 -8.47 -25.35
N MET A 11 42.50 -9.59 -25.50
CA MET A 11 41.04 -9.70 -25.32
C MET A 11 40.63 -9.00 -24.03
N ASN A 12 40.08 -7.80 -24.13
CA ASN A 12 39.49 -7.11 -23.00
C ASN A 12 37.97 -7.10 -23.21
N PRO A 13 37.24 -8.13 -22.74
CA PRO A 13 35.79 -8.28 -22.99
C PRO A 13 34.95 -7.27 -22.20
N TYR A 14 35.57 -6.39 -21.40
CA TYR A 14 34.93 -5.44 -20.51
C TYR A 14 35.13 -4.00 -20.97
N TYR A 15 34.05 -3.38 -21.44
CA TYR A 15 34.05 -1.97 -21.85
C TYR A 15 33.34 -1.08 -20.82
N ARG A 16 33.89 0.12 -20.56
CA ARG A 16 33.28 1.07 -19.62
C ARG A 16 31.93 1.59 -20.13
N ASN A 17 31.87 1.96 -21.41
CA ASN A 17 30.65 2.38 -22.10
C ASN A 17 30.63 1.70 -23.47
N SER A 18 29.45 1.40 -23.99
CA SER A 18 29.29 0.86 -25.34
C SER A 18 28.02 1.39 -25.98
N TYR A 19 28.17 1.83 -27.23
CA TYR A 19 27.08 2.39 -28.02
C TYR A 19 26.39 1.36 -28.92
N LEU A 20 27.06 0.25 -29.30
CA LEU A 20 26.53 -0.73 -30.25
C LEU A 20 26.38 -2.13 -29.65
N LEU A 21 27.43 -2.96 -29.65
CA LEU A 21 27.42 -4.36 -29.20
C LEU A 21 28.76 -4.72 -28.53
N ASN A 22 28.69 -5.23 -27.31
CA ASN A 22 29.79 -5.72 -26.50
C ASN A 22 29.26 -6.77 -25.50
N PRO A 23 29.96 -7.91 -25.32
CA PRO A 23 29.48 -8.98 -24.46
C PRO A 23 29.27 -8.53 -23.00
N TYR A 24 30.17 -7.67 -22.48
CA TYR A 24 30.06 -7.10 -21.14
C TYR A 24 30.43 -5.61 -21.12
N CYS A 25 29.58 -4.80 -20.50
CA CYS A 25 29.89 -3.39 -20.27
C CYS A 25 29.31 -2.84 -18.97
N ARG A 26 29.83 -1.71 -18.49
CA ARG A 26 29.22 -1.02 -17.34
C ARG A 26 27.95 -0.27 -17.77
N ASN A 27 27.98 0.47 -18.88
CA ASN A 27 26.81 1.17 -19.42
C ASN A 27 26.59 0.86 -20.91
N SER A 28 25.34 0.51 -21.28
CA SER A 28 24.92 0.30 -22.67
C SER A 28 23.88 1.33 -23.10
N TYR A 29 24.02 1.84 -24.31
CA TYR A 29 23.01 2.72 -24.92
C TYR A 29 21.98 1.93 -25.73
N LEU A 30 22.41 1.03 -26.63
CA LEU A 30 21.54 0.30 -27.56
C LEU A 30 21.28 -1.16 -27.15
N MET A 31 22.23 -2.08 -27.38
CA MET A 31 22.02 -3.53 -27.22
C MET A 31 23.26 -4.24 -26.68
N ASN A 32 23.19 -4.81 -25.48
CA ASN A 32 24.22 -5.72 -24.97
C ASN A 32 23.61 -6.91 -24.25
N PRO A 33 24.26 -8.08 -24.21
CA PRO A 33 23.74 -9.21 -23.45
C PRO A 33 23.79 -8.95 -21.93
N TYR A 34 24.87 -8.32 -21.42
CA TYR A 34 25.02 -8.04 -19.99
C TYR A 34 25.58 -6.64 -19.72
N CYS A 35 24.89 -5.87 -18.89
CA CYS A 35 25.43 -4.60 -18.39
C CYS A 35 24.95 -4.23 -16.99
N ARG A 36 25.61 -3.25 -16.36
CA ARG A 36 25.10 -2.68 -15.10
C ARG A 36 23.92 -1.74 -15.36
N ASN A 37 24.01 -0.85 -16.34
CA ASN A 37 22.95 0.10 -16.70
C ASN A 37 22.67 0.07 -18.21
N SER A 38 21.40 -0.06 -18.61
CA SER A 38 20.97 -0.03 -20.01
C SER A 38 19.97 1.08 -20.28
N TYR A 39 20.16 1.84 -21.36
CA TYR A 39 19.19 2.86 -21.78
C TYR A 39 18.04 2.25 -22.59
N LEU A 40 18.32 1.61 -23.74
CA LEU A 40 17.28 1.04 -24.63
C LEU A 40 16.90 -0.40 -24.32
N MET A 41 17.73 -1.37 -24.70
CA MET A 41 17.41 -2.80 -24.66
C MET A 41 18.61 -3.63 -24.20
N ASN A 42 18.38 -4.50 -23.23
CA ASN A 42 19.34 -5.49 -22.76
C ASN A 42 18.54 -6.70 -22.28
N PRO A 43 19.01 -7.96 -22.41
CA PRO A 43 18.34 -9.11 -21.81
C PRO A 43 18.54 -9.16 -20.29
N TYR A 44 19.71 -8.72 -19.79
CA TYR A 44 20.01 -8.68 -18.36
C TYR A 44 20.74 -7.40 -17.97
N CYS A 45 20.20 -6.68 -16.99
CA CYS A 45 20.93 -5.57 -16.36
C CYS A 45 20.54 -5.32 -14.90
N ARG A 46 21.33 -4.52 -14.19
CA ARG A 46 20.93 -4.06 -12.84
C ARG A 46 19.86 -2.97 -12.93
N ASN A 47 20.02 -1.99 -13.82
CA ASN A 47 19.07 -0.89 -14.00
C ASN A 47 18.73 -0.69 -15.49
N SER A 48 17.45 -0.61 -15.84
CA SER A 48 16.99 -0.31 -17.20
C SER A 48 16.15 0.97 -17.25
N TYR A 49 16.35 1.76 -18.30
CA TYR A 49 15.51 2.94 -18.55
C TYR A 49 14.26 2.58 -19.37
N LEU A 50 14.42 2.05 -20.60
CA LEU A 50 13.29 1.74 -21.50
C LEU A 50 12.75 0.31 -21.33
N MET A 51 13.45 -0.69 -21.89
CA MET A 51 12.97 -2.06 -21.98
C MET A 51 14.07 -3.06 -21.62
N ASN A 52 13.72 -4.05 -20.80
CA ASN A 52 14.61 -5.16 -20.46
C ASN A 52 13.73 -6.31 -19.96
N PRO A 53 13.97 -7.59 -20.29
CA PRO A 53 13.19 -8.70 -19.75
C PRO A 53 13.48 -9.00 -18.28
N TYR A 54 14.69 -8.73 -17.77
CA TYR A 54 15.07 -9.00 -16.39
C TYR A 54 16.02 -7.93 -15.82
N CYS A 55 15.54 -7.17 -14.84
CA CYS A 55 16.40 -6.24 -14.11
C CYS A 55 16.07 -6.10 -12.63
N ARG A 56 16.97 -5.48 -11.87
CA ARG A 56 16.67 -5.13 -10.48
C ARG A 56 15.74 -3.92 -10.41
N ASN A 57 15.99 -2.89 -11.21
CA ASN A 57 15.18 -1.67 -11.24
C ASN A 57 14.85 -1.24 -12.68
N SER A 58 13.58 -0.98 -12.99
CA SER A 58 13.13 -0.50 -14.30
C SER A 58 12.41 0.84 -14.20
N TYR A 59 12.71 1.75 -15.13
CA TYR A 59 12.00 3.03 -15.21
C TYR A 59 10.68 2.91 -16.00
N LEU A 60 10.72 2.54 -17.29
CA LEU A 60 9.54 2.47 -18.16
C LEU A 60 8.85 1.10 -18.14
N MET A 61 9.42 0.09 -18.80
CA MET A 61 8.79 -1.21 -19.02
C MET A 61 9.76 -2.36 -18.75
N ASN A 62 9.29 -3.36 -18.01
CA ASN A 62 10.00 -4.61 -17.80
C ASN A 62 8.98 -5.69 -17.41
N PRO A 63 9.04 -6.93 -17.92
CA PRO A 63 8.16 -8.01 -17.49
C PRO A 63 8.44 -8.51 -16.05
N TYR A 64 9.70 -8.46 -15.58
CA TYR A 64 10.11 -8.93 -14.26
C TYR A 64 11.20 -8.04 -13.63
N CYS A 65 10.86 -7.35 -12.54
CA CYS A 65 11.86 -6.63 -11.78
C CYS A 65 11.60 -6.59 -10.26
N ARG A 66 12.59 -6.16 -9.48
CA ARG A 66 12.37 -5.93 -8.06
C ARG A 66 11.60 -4.63 -7.82
N ASN A 67 11.96 -3.55 -8.53
CA ASN A 67 11.31 -2.24 -8.40
C ASN A 67 11.00 -1.61 -9.77
N SER A 68 9.76 -1.18 -10.00
CA SER A 68 9.34 -0.49 -11.23
C SER A 68 8.81 0.91 -10.96
N TYR A 69 9.15 1.87 -11.82
CA TYR A 69 8.61 3.21 -11.74
C TYR A 69 7.26 3.34 -12.49
N LEU A 70 7.23 3.08 -13.80
CA LEU A 70 6.03 3.25 -14.63
C LEU A 70 5.16 1.99 -14.71
N MET A 71 5.58 1.01 -15.52
CA MET A 71 4.78 -0.17 -15.84
C MET A 71 5.62 -1.45 -15.71
N ASN A 72 5.08 -2.44 -15.02
CA ASN A 72 5.65 -3.77 -14.95
C ASN A 72 4.53 -4.78 -14.64
N PRO A 73 4.46 -5.96 -15.27
CA PRO A 73 3.51 -7.02 -14.93
C PRO A 73 3.72 -7.62 -13.53
N TYR A 74 4.97 -7.83 -13.12
CA TYR A 74 5.35 -8.50 -11.88
C TYR A 74 6.55 -7.83 -11.21
N CYS A 75 6.31 -7.20 -10.06
CA CYS A 75 7.41 -6.68 -9.26
C CYS A 75 7.18 -6.77 -7.75
N ARG A 76 8.23 -6.53 -6.96
CA ARG A 76 8.07 -6.41 -5.52
C ARG A 76 7.48 -5.05 -5.14
N ASN A 77 7.96 -3.96 -5.73
CA ASN A 77 7.51 -2.61 -5.46
C ASN A 77 7.24 -1.82 -6.75
N SER A 78 6.07 -1.20 -6.88
CA SER A 78 5.71 -0.35 -8.02
C SER A 78 5.36 1.07 -7.59
N TYR A 79 5.77 2.07 -8.37
CA TYR A 79 5.39 3.46 -8.13
C TYR A 79 4.06 3.81 -8.80
N LEU A 80 3.95 3.69 -10.13
CA LEU A 80 2.74 4.06 -10.89
C LEU A 80 1.74 2.92 -11.05
N MET A 81 2.01 1.99 -11.97
CA MET A 81 1.08 0.95 -12.37
C MET A 81 1.75 -0.42 -12.41
N ASN A 82 1.09 -1.41 -11.81
CA ASN A 82 1.50 -2.80 -11.89
C ASN A 82 0.28 -3.69 -11.61
N PRO A 83 0.02 -4.78 -12.35
CA PRO A 83 -1.09 -5.67 -12.06
C PRO A 83 -0.88 -6.55 -10.82
N TYR A 84 0.36 -6.91 -10.48
CA TYR A 84 0.70 -7.76 -9.33
C TYR A 84 1.99 -7.32 -8.64
N CYS A 85 1.86 -6.73 -7.44
CA CYS A 85 3.04 -6.43 -6.63
C CYS A 85 2.82 -6.58 -5.13
N ARG A 86 3.91 -6.59 -4.36
CA ARG A 86 3.79 -6.61 -2.89
C ARG A 86 3.39 -5.24 -2.36
N ASN A 87 4.00 -4.16 -2.86
CA ASN A 87 3.72 -2.80 -2.44
C ASN A 87 3.54 -1.87 -3.65
N SER A 88 2.44 -1.12 -3.70
CA SER A 88 2.19 -0.09 -4.72
C SER A 88 2.02 1.29 -4.11
N TYR A 89 2.54 2.31 -4.79
CA TYR A 89 2.32 3.70 -4.38
C TYR A 89 1.02 4.26 -4.98
N LEU A 90 0.87 4.28 -6.31
CA LEU A 90 -0.31 4.86 -6.98
C LEU A 90 -1.44 3.86 -7.21
N MET A 91 -1.29 2.97 -8.19
CA MET A 91 -2.35 2.09 -8.68
C MET A 91 -1.87 0.66 -8.85
N ASN A 92 -2.62 -0.29 -8.31
CA ASN A 92 -2.45 -1.70 -8.55
C ASN A 92 -3.77 -2.43 -8.31
N PRO A 93 -4.24 -3.35 -9.17
CA PRO A 93 -5.43 -4.15 -8.91
C PRO A 93 -5.29 -5.17 -7.76
N TYR A 94 -4.09 -5.71 -7.51
CA TYR A 94 -3.82 -6.68 -6.44
C TYR A 94 -2.46 -6.46 -5.79
N CYS A 95 -2.47 -6.01 -4.52
CA CYS A 95 -1.23 -5.91 -3.75
C CYS A 95 -1.43 -6.16 -2.25
N ARG A 96 -0.32 -6.36 -1.53
CA ARG A 96 -0.39 -6.49 -0.07
C ARG A 96 -0.59 -5.12 0.60
N ASN A 97 0.14 -4.10 0.15
CA ASN A 97 0.05 -2.75 0.69
C ASN A 97 -0.08 -1.71 -0.44
N CYS A 98 -1.06 -0.82 -0.35
CA CYS A 98 -1.24 0.27 -1.30
C CYS A 98 -1.29 1.62 -0.58
N TYR A 99 -0.65 2.65 -1.16
CA TYR A 99 -0.72 4.00 -0.62
C TYR A 99 -1.94 4.78 -1.14
N LEU A 100 -2.13 4.93 -2.46
CA LEU A 100 -3.20 5.75 -3.04
C LEU A 100 -4.48 4.96 -3.35
N MET A 101 -4.45 4.11 -4.37
CA MET A 101 -5.66 3.46 -4.92
C MET A 101 -5.39 2.00 -5.29
N ASN A 102 -6.24 1.11 -4.80
CA ASN A 102 -6.26 -0.29 -5.20
C ASN A 102 -7.67 -0.86 -4.99
N PRO A 103 -8.25 -1.66 -5.90
CA PRO A 103 -9.49 -2.39 -5.67
C PRO A 103 -9.43 -3.46 -4.55
N TYR A 104 -8.31 -4.18 -4.41
CA TYR A 104 -8.12 -5.24 -3.41
C TYR A 104 -6.71 -5.24 -2.79
N CYS A 105 -6.64 -4.98 -1.48
CA CYS A 105 -5.37 -5.14 -0.75
C CYS A 105 -5.54 -5.60 0.71
N ARG A 106 -4.43 -5.98 1.35
CA ARG A 106 -4.45 -6.25 2.78
C ARG A 106 -4.48 -4.95 3.60
N ASN A 107 -3.65 -3.96 3.22
CA ASN A 107 -3.58 -2.67 3.90
C ASN A 107 -3.62 -1.50 2.90
N SER A 108 -4.51 -0.54 3.11
CA SER A 108 -4.62 0.69 2.31
C SER A 108 -4.40 1.94 3.15
N TYR A 109 -3.70 2.92 2.60
CA TYR A 109 -3.51 4.22 3.27
C TYR A 109 -4.63 5.20 2.92
N LEU A 110 -4.82 5.54 1.63
CA LEU A 110 -5.83 6.52 1.19
C LEU A 110 -7.19 5.90 0.86
N MET A 111 -7.30 5.24 -0.30
CA MET A 111 -8.57 4.77 -0.85
C MET A 111 -8.47 3.33 -1.34
N ASN A 112 -9.41 2.50 -0.94
CA ASN A 112 -9.56 1.14 -1.42
C ASN A 112 -11.01 0.68 -1.20
N PRO A 113 -11.68 0.00 -2.14
CA PRO A 113 -13.02 -0.53 -1.92
C PRO A 113 -13.08 -1.73 -0.96
N TYR A 114 -12.05 -2.60 -0.92
CA TYR A 114 -11.99 -3.79 -0.08
C TYR A 114 -10.60 -4.03 0.50
N CYS A 115 -10.46 -3.90 1.83
CA CYS A 115 -9.21 -4.26 2.50
C CYS A 115 -9.39 -4.84 3.90
N ARG A 116 -8.32 -5.40 4.47
CA ARG A 116 -8.34 -5.82 5.88
C ARG A 116 -8.18 -4.62 6.82
N ASN A 117 -7.25 -3.71 6.52
CA ASN A 117 -7.00 -2.51 7.33
C ASN A 117 -6.91 -1.25 6.46
N SER A 118 -7.68 -0.21 6.80
CA SER A 118 -7.67 1.08 6.10
C SER A 118 -7.29 2.23 7.04
N TYR A 119 -6.43 3.14 6.57
CA TYR A 119 -6.09 4.34 7.35
C TYR A 119 -7.10 5.47 7.15
N LEU A 120 -7.30 5.96 5.92
CA LEU A 120 -8.18 7.09 5.62
C LEU A 120 -9.60 6.69 5.27
N MET A 121 -9.83 6.17 4.06
CA MET A 121 -11.16 5.93 3.50
C MET A 121 -11.26 4.54 2.85
N ASN A 122 -12.29 3.79 3.22
CA ASN A 122 -12.61 2.52 2.61
C ASN A 122 -14.11 2.21 2.83
N PRO A 123 -14.87 1.71 1.84
CA PRO A 123 -16.27 1.32 2.05
C PRO A 123 -16.45 0.04 2.88
N TYR A 124 -15.52 -0.92 2.81
CA TYR A 124 -15.58 -2.19 3.53
C TYR A 124 -14.20 -2.66 4.04
N CYS A 125 -14.02 -2.66 5.37
CA CYS A 125 -12.82 -3.25 5.95
C CYS A 125 -13.04 -3.95 7.30
N ARG A 126 -12.03 -4.70 7.76
CA ARG A 126 -12.07 -5.26 9.12
C ARG A 126 -11.75 -4.20 10.17
N ASN A 127 -10.72 -3.38 9.94
CA ASN A 127 -10.30 -2.33 10.86
C ASN A 127 -10.08 -0.99 10.14
N SER A 128 -10.71 0.09 10.60
CA SER A 128 -10.52 1.44 10.07
C SER A 128 -9.96 2.40 11.12
N TYR A 129 -9.05 3.29 10.70
CA TYR A 129 -8.53 4.35 11.57
C TYR A 129 -9.40 5.62 11.51
N LEU A 130 -9.56 6.24 10.34
CA LEU A 130 -10.30 7.50 10.18
C LEU A 130 -11.78 7.30 9.85
N MET A 131 -12.09 6.98 8.59
CA MET A 131 -13.46 6.95 8.08
C MET A 131 -13.73 5.66 7.30
N ASN A 132 -14.81 4.98 7.65
CA ASN A 132 -15.30 3.81 6.91
C ASN A 132 -16.82 3.68 7.14
N PRO A 133 -17.64 3.37 6.13
CA PRO A 133 -19.07 3.10 6.29
C PRO A 133 -19.39 1.83 7.10
N TYR A 134 -18.60 0.77 6.92
CA TYR A 134 -18.83 -0.55 7.50
C TYR A 134 -17.52 -1.24 7.89
N CYS A 135 -17.28 -1.41 9.21
CA CYS A 135 -16.16 -2.22 9.66
C CYS A 135 -16.40 -2.99 10.95
N ARG A 136 -15.52 -3.93 11.29
CA ARG A 136 -15.59 -4.62 12.59
C ARG A 136 -15.11 -3.70 13.72
N ASN A 137 -13.99 -3.00 13.54
CA ASN A 137 -13.43 -2.10 14.55
C ASN A 137 -13.06 -0.74 13.94
N SER A 138 -13.54 0.37 14.52
CA SER A 138 -13.22 1.73 14.09
C SER A 138 -12.54 2.54 15.20
N TYR A 139 -11.51 3.31 14.85
CA TYR A 139 -10.85 4.19 15.82
C TYR A 139 -11.55 5.55 15.93
N LEU A 140 -11.65 6.33 14.85
CA LEU A 140 -12.23 7.67 14.85
C LEU A 140 -13.73 7.70 14.54
N MET A 141 -14.11 7.53 13.27
CA MET A 141 -15.47 7.73 12.79
C MET A 141 -15.91 6.58 11.88
N ASN A 142 -17.09 6.02 12.16
CA ASN A 142 -17.73 5.03 11.30
C ASN A 142 -19.25 5.07 11.58
N PRO A 143 -20.15 4.98 10.58
CA PRO A 143 -21.58 4.90 10.82
C PRO A 143 -22.04 3.57 11.45
N TYR A 144 -21.40 2.44 11.11
CA TYR A 144 -21.75 1.10 11.57
C TYR A 144 -20.53 0.22 11.87
N CYS A 145 -20.34 -0.13 13.15
CA CYS A 145 -19.30 -1.10 13.51
C CYS A 145 -19.64 -2.00 14.69
N ARG A 146 -18.84 -3.05 14.91
CA ARG A 146 -18.98 -3.87 16.13
C ARG A 146 -18.37 -3.16 17.34
N ASN A 147 -17.16 -2.60 17.21
CA ASN A 147 -16.46 -1.90 18.29
C ASN A 147 -15.95 -0.54 17.81
N SER A 148 -16.22 0.52 18.57
CA SER A 148 -15.76 1.89 18.29
C SER A 148 -14.95 2.46 19.45
N TYR A 149 -13.88 3.21 19.15
CA TYR A 149 -13.10 3.89 20.18
C TYR A 149 -13.61 5.32 20.44
N LEU A 150 -13.64 6.19 19.43
CA LEU A 150 -14.04 7.61 19.59
C LEU A 150 -15.53 7.86 19.34
N MET A 151 -15.94 7.90 18.07
CA MET A 151 -17.29 8.31 17.65
C MET A 151 -17.89 7.34 16.63
N ASN A 152 -19.10 6.87 16.92
CA ASN A 152 -19.87 6.05 15.98
C ASN A 152 -21.37 6.23 16.28
N PRO A 153 -22.26 6.37 15.29
CA PRO A 153 -23.72 6.39 15.49
C PRO A 153 -24.31 5.08 16.02
N TYR A 154 -23.80 3.93 15.57
CA TYR A 154 -24.35 2.60 15.88
C TYR A 154 -23.24 1.57 16.07
N CYS A 155 -23.09 1.04 17.29
CA CYS A 155 -22.18 -0.08 17.53
C CYS A 155 -22.61 -1.05 18.63
N ARG A 156 -21.94 -2.21 18.72
CA ARG A 156 -22.16 -3.10 19.86
C ARG A 156 -21.46 -2.59 21.11
N ASN A 157 -20.20 -2.18 21.00
CA ASN A 157 -19.41 -1.66 22.11
C ASN A 157 -18.73 -0.33 21.76
N SER A 158 -18.85 0.68 22.61
CA SER A 158 -18.16 1.97 22.47
C SER A 158 -17.30 2.31 23.68
N TYR A 159 -16.14 2.94 23.44
CA TYR A 159 -15.27 3.41 24.52
C TYR A 159 -15.61 4.85 24.95
N LEU A 160 -15.56 5.82 24.03
CA LEU A 160 -15.78 7.24 24.35
C LEU A 160 -17.23 7.69 24.15
N MET A 161 -17.65 7.96 22.91
CA MET A 161 -18.92 8.61 22.59
C MET A 161 -19.68 7.84 21.49
N ASN A 162 -20.93 7.49 21.77
CA ASN A 162 -21.80 6.86 20.77
C ASN A 162 -23.27 7.19 21.09
N PRO A 163 -24.13 7.53 20.12
CA PRO A 163 -25.57 7.72 20.33
C PRO A 163 -26.32 6.44 20.72
N TYR A 164 -25.97 5.28 20.14
CA TYR A 164 -26.67 4.00 20.31
C TYR A 164 -25.70 2.82 20.39
N CYS A 165 -25.60 2.17 21.56
CA CYS A 165 -24.84 0.94 21.66
C CYS A 165 -25.39 -0.08 22.67
N ARG A 166 -24.85 -1.31 22.66
CA ARG A 166 -25.18 -2.28 23.71
C ARG A 166 -24.41 -2.00 24.99
N ASN A 167 -23.11 -1.75 24.90
CA ASN A 167 -22.25 -1.46 26.04
C ASN A 167 -21.39 -0.22 25.79
N SER A 168 -21.38 0.74 26.73
CA SER A 168 -20.51 1.93 26.69
C SER A 168 -19.60 2.03 27.91
N TYR A 169 -18.37 2.51 27.72
CA TYR A 169 -17.46 2.78 28.83
C TYR A 169 -17.65 4.19 29.42
N LEU A 170 -17.49 5.24 28.61
CA LEU A 170 -17.59 6.64 29.08
C LEU A 170 -18.98 7.24 28.93
N MET A 171 -19.38 7.63 27.72
CA MET A 171 -20.58 8.43 27.47
C MET A 171 -21.41 7.87 26.31
N ASN A 172 -22.70 7.63 26.56
CA ASN A 172 -23.66 7.24 25.53
C ASN A 172 -25.06 7.71 25.95
N PRO A 173 -25.88 8.32 25.08
CA PRO A 173 -27.27 8.66 25.38
C PRO A 173 -28.20 7.46 25.55
N TYR A 174 -28.01 6.38 24.78
CA TYR A 174 -28.86 5.19 24.77
C TYR A 174 -28.03 3.90 24.73
N CYS A 175 -27.94 3.21 25.87
CA CYS A 175 -27.31 1.89 25.89
C CYS A 175 -27.94 0.89 26.85
N ARG A 176 -27.62 -0.41 26.72
CA ARG A 176 -28.07 -1.39 27.70
C ARG A 176 -27.25 -1.31 28.98
N ASN A 177 -25.93 -1.31 28.86
CA ASN A 177 -25.01 -1.28 30.00
C ASN A 177 -23.98 -0.14 29.85
N SER A 178 -23.80 0.65 30.90
CA SER A 178 -22.79 1.73 30.95
C SER A 178 -21.86 1.59 32.15
N TYR A 179 -20.59 1.95 31.99
CA TYR A 179 -19.65 1.94 33.12
C TYR A 179 -19.66 3.28 33.88
N LEU A 180 -19.47 4.41 33.18
CA LEU A 180 -19.40 5.74 33.81
C LEU A 180 -20.70 6.54 33.74
N MET A 181 -21.02 7.16 32.60
CA MET A 181 -22.09 8.15 32.46
C MET A 181 -23.04 7.82 31.29
N ASN A 182 -24.33 7.80 31.58
CA ASN A 182 -25.38 7.64 30.58
C ASN A 182 -26.67 8.29 31.12
N PRO A 183 -27.51 8.97 30.33
CA PRO A 183 -28.84 9.41 30.77
C PRO A 183 -29.92 8.32 30.62
N TYR A 184 -29.85 7.42 29.64
CA TYR A 184 -30.82 6.33 29.42
C TYR A 184 -30.11 4.98 29.28
N CYS A 185 -29.94 4.28 30.40
CA CYS A 185 -29.45 2.90 30.41
C CYS A 185 -30.36 1.93 31.17
N ARG A 186 -30.13 0.63 30.97
CA ARG A 186 -30.73 -0.40 31.83
C ARG A 186 -29.89 -0.61 33.10
N ASN A 187 -28.57 -0.73 32.95
CA ASN A 187 -27.64 -0.95 34.06
C ASN A 187 -26.47 0.06 34.00
N SER A 188 -26.09 0.67 35.13
CA SER A 188 -24.93 1.57 35.28
C SER A 188 -24.08 1.20 36.49
N HIS A 189 -22.76 1.35 36.40
CA HIS A 189 -21.85 1.08 37.51
C HIS A 189 -21.51 2.28 38.41
N LEU A 190 -21.38 3.50 37.86
CA LEU A 190 -20.84 4.64 38.63
C LEU A 190 -21.77 5.86 38.73
N MET A 191 -22.51 6.26 37.68
CA MET A 191 -23.41 7.44 37.73
C MET A 191 -24.53 7.38 36.66
N ASN A 192 -25.81 7.51 37.06
CA ASN A 192 -26.89 7.83 36.13
C ASN A 192 -28.14 8.42 36.84
N PRO A 193 -28.65 9.59 36.41
CA PRO A 193 -29.89 10.18 36.95
C PRO A 193 -31.19 9.41 36.64
N TYR A 194 -31.24 8.50 35.66
CA TYR A 194 -32.45 7.77 35.24
C TYR A 194 -32.26 6.25 34.99
N CYS A 195 -31.12 5.64 35.35
CA CYS A 195 -30.95 4.18 35.18
C CYS A 195 -31.66 3.40 36.31
N ARG A 196 -32.27 2.27 35.96
CA ARG A 196 -32.83 1.34 36.94
C ARG A 196 -31.67 0.55 37.57
N ASN A 197 -31.12 1.03 38.68
CA ASN A 197 -30.09 0.27 39.41
C ASN A 197 -30.69 -1.07 39.86
N SER A 198 -30.17 -2.16 39.31
CA SER A 198 -30.32 -3.52 39.82
C SER A 198 -29.01 -3.96 40.44
#